data_AF-A0A8X6RJP7-F1
#
_entry.id   AF-A0A8X6RJP7-F1
#
_cell.length_a   1.000
_cell.length_b   1.000
_cell.length_c   1.000
_cell.angle_alpha   90.00
_cell.angle_beta   90.00
_cell.angle_gamma   90.00
#
_symmetry.space_group_name_H-M   'P 1'
#
loop_
_entity.id
_entity.type
_entity.pdbx_description
1 polymer ?
#
loop_
_entity_poly.entity_id
_entity_poly.type
_entity_poly.pdbx_seq_one_letter_code
_entity_poly.pdbx_strand_id
1 'polypeptide(L)' 'MLNGRTEHYIFNRGSVIGDRYCEEVLLPYVRLFRDDIGPDFIFIDDNARPHRILAVEELLEGEDITRMD' A
#
# COMPACT_ATOMS: atom_id res chain seq x y z
N MET A 1 4.38 15.47 -11.55
CA MET A 1 5.68 14.81 -11.86
C MET A 1 6.28 14.32 -10.55
N LEU A 2 6.33 13.01 -10.35
CA LEU A 2 7.10 12.40 -9.25
C LEU A 2 8.58 12.69 -9.50
N ASN A 3 9.17 13.58 -8.72
CA ASN A 3 10.55 14.06 -8.86
C ASN A 3 11.61 13.03 -8.40
N GLY A 4 11.28 11.74 -8.42
CA GLY A 4 12.16 10.66 -7.95
C GLY A 4 12.39 10.63 -6.44
N ARG A 5 11.64 11.41 -5.64
CA ARG A 5 11.76 11.40 -4.19
C ARG A 5 10.98 10.23 -3.60
N THR A 6 11.68 9.37 -2.86
CA THR A 6 11.06 8.37 -1.98
C THR A 6 10.64 9.08 -0.69
N GLU A 7 9.34 9.22 -0.46
CA GLU A 7 8.81 9.68 0.81
C GLU A 7 8.80 8.50 1.80
N HIS A 8 9.49 8.63 2.93
CA HIS A 8 9.50 7.62 3.98
C HIS A 8 8.48 7.98 5.06
N TYR A 9 7.52 7.10 5.30
CA TYR A 9 6.62 7.21 6.44
C TYR A 9 7.22 6.48 7.65
N ILE A 10 7.39 7.21 8.76
CA ILE A 10 7.96 6.67 10.00
C ILE A 10 6.83 6.55 11.03
N PHE A 11 6.58 5.33 11.48
CA PHE A 11 5.63 5.06 12.55
C PHE A 11 6.16 5.60 13.88
N ASN A 12 5.44 6.53 14.50
CA ASN A 12 5.92 7.22 15.71
C ASN A 12 6.09 6.31 16.93
N ARG A 13 5.34 5.19 17.03
CA ARG A 13 5.39 4.16 18.10
C ARG A 13 4.73 2.87 17.64
N GLY A 14 5.14 1.71 18.20
CA GLY A 14 4.48 0.41 18.02
C GLY A 14 4.88 -0.34 16.74
N SER A 15 4.56 -1.63 16.66
CA SER A 15 4.80 -2.45 15.48
C SER A 15 3.80 -2.14 14.37
N VAL A 16 4.23 -2.27 13.12
CA VAL A 16 3.30 -2.30 11.98
C VAL A 16 2.58 -3.63 12.01
N ILE A 17 1.28 -3.59 12.29
CA ILE A 17 0.36 -4.71 12.12
C ILE A 17 -0.47 -4.42 10.87
N GLY A 18 -1.05 -5.44 10.25
CA GLY A 18 -1.64 -5.27 8.91
C GLY A 18 -2.75 -4.22 8.85
N ASP A 19 -3.61 -4.11 9.88
CA ASP A 19 -4.63 -3.03 9.94
C ASP A 19 -4.01 -1.64 9.84
N ARG A 20 -2.88 -1.43 10.51
CA ARG A 20 -2.16 -0.17 10.48
C ARG A 20 -1.49 0.08 9.13
N TYR A 21 -1.00 -0.98 8.48
CA TYR A 21 -0.48 -0.88 7.13
C TYR A 21 -1.58 -0.49 6.14
N CYS A 22 -2.78 -1.06 6.28
CA CYS A 22 -3.95 -0.69 5.48
C CYS A 22 -4.31 0.80 5.65
N GLU A 23 -4.48 1.26 6.89
CA GLU A 23 -4.96 2.62 7.20
C GLU A 23 -3.91 3.71 6.99
N GLU A 24 -2.65 3.46 7.37
CA GLU A 24 -1.60 4.49 7.34
C GLU A 24 -0.75 4.45 6.07
N VAL A 25 -0.81 3.37 5.27
CA VAL A 25 -0.02 3.23 4.04
C VAL A 25 -0.89 3.01 2.79
N LEU A 26 -1.67 1.93 2.73
CA LEU A 26 -2.37 1.55 1.49
C LEU A 26 -3.44 2.58 1.08
N LEU A 27 -4.34 2.93 2.00
CA LEU A 27 -5.41 3.89 1.75
C LEU A 27 -4.91 5.32 1.41
N PRO A 28 -3.97 5.92 2.16
CA PRO A 28 -3.56 7.30 1.88
C PRO A 28 -2.62 7.44 0.68
N TYR A 29 -1.79 6.43 0.38
CA TYR A 29 -0.76 6.54 -0.66
C TYR A 29 -1.03 5.64 -1.85
N VAL A 30 -1.22 4.34 -1.65
CA VAL A 30 -1.31 3.38 -2.76
C VAL A 30 -2.60 3.61 -3.57
N ARG A 31 -3.74 3.80 -2.88
CA ARG A 31 -5.01 4.16 -3.53
C ARG A 31 -4.92 5.50 -4.28
N LEU A 32 -4.24 6.49 -3.74
CA LEU A 32 -4.07 7.78 -4.42
C LEU A 32 -3.34 7.62 -5.76
N PHE A 33 -2.27 6.80 -5.79
CA PHE A 33 -1.57 6.51 -7.04
C PHE A 33 -2.41 5.66 -7.98
N ARG A 34 -3.22 4.74 -7.47
CA ARG A 34 -4.17 4.00 -8.28
C ARG A 34 -5.19 4.93 -8.94
N ASP A 35 -5.77 5.87 -8.20
CA ASP A 35 -6.76 6.81 -8.74
C ASP A 35 -6.16 7.75 -9.80
N ASP A 36 -4.88 8.14 -9.66
CA ASP A 36 -4.19 9.02 -10.61
C ASP A 36 -3.67 8.28 -11.87
N ILE A 37 -3.10 7.08 -11.70
CA ILE A 37 -2.51 6.29 -12.80
C ILE A 37 -3.57 5.45 -13.52
N GLY A 38 -4.59 4.99 -12.81
CA GLY A 38 -5.69 4.18 -13.34
C GLY A 38 -5.37 2.68 -13.47
N PRO A 39 -6.01 1.96 -14.41
CA PRO A 39 -6.00 0.49 -14.48
C PRO A 39 -4.62 -0.14 -14.68
N ASP A 40 -3.67 0.61 -15.21
CA ASP A 40 -2.30 0.13 -15.45
C ASP A 40 -1.40 0.20 -14.20
N PHE A 41 -1.93 0.67 -13.06
CA PHE A 41 -1.20 0.72 -11.80
C PHE A 41 -0.95 -0.68 -11.23
N ILE A 42 0.33 -1.00 -11.03
CA ILE A 42 0.78 -2.24 -10.37
C ILE A 42 1.50 -1.87 -9.07
N PHE A 43 1.02 -2.42 -7.97
CA PHE A 43 1.62 -2.24 -6.65
C PHE A 43 2.72 -3.29 -6.41
N ILE A 44 3.86 -2.87 -5.88
CA ILE A 44 4.98 -3.76 -5.54
C ILE A 44 5.40 -3.47 -4.11
N ASP A 45 5.44 -4.50 -3.27
CA ASP A 45 5.90 -4.42 -1.88
C ASP A 45 6.83 -5.59 -1.53
N ASP A 46 7.38 -5.55 -0.31
CA ASP A 46 8.14 -6.67 0.23
C ASP A 46 7.23 -7.74 0.87
N ASN A 47 7.81 -8.91 1.16
CA ASN A 47 7.11 -10.02 1.80
C ASN A 47 7.01 -9.91 3.32
N ALA A 48 7.07 -8.70 3.91
CA ALA A 48 6.93 -8.55 5.35
C ALA A 48 5.55 -9.03 5.81
N ARG A 49 5.48 -9.67 6.99
CA ARG A 49 4.25 -10.28 7.52
C ARG A 49 3.03 -9.34 7.50
N PRO A 50 3.14 -8.05 7.88
CA PRO A 50 1.99 -7.14 7.86
C PRO A 50 1.41 -6.91 6.47
N HIS A 51 2.20 -7.07 5.41
CA HIS A 51 1.77 -6.86 4.02
C HIS A 51 1.09 -8.09 3.41
N ARG A 52 1.30 -9.26 4.00
CA ARG A 52 0.84 -10.56 3.49
C ARG A 52 -0.26 -11.17 4.36
N ILE A 53 -1.04 -10.34 5.05
CA ILE A 53 -2.22 -10.79 5.79
C ILE A 53 -3.47 -10.71 4.90
N LEU A 54 -4.49 -11.53 5.20
CA LEU A 54 -5.74 -11.57 4.44
C LEU A 54 -6.41 -10.19 4.29
N ALA A 55 -6.44 -9.39 5.36
CA ALA A 55 -7.06 -8.06 5.30
C ALA A 55 -6.39 -7.10 4.31
N VAL A 56 -5.09 -7.28 4.04
CA VAL A 56 -4.38 -6.50 3.02
C VAL A 56 -4.78 -6.98 1.62
N GLU A 57 -4.89 -8.28 1.39
CA GLU A 57 -5.35 -8.83 0.12
C GLU A 57 -6.77 -8.36 -0.20
N GLU A 58 -7.69 -8.46 0.77
CA GLU A 58 -9.08 -8.04 0.62
C GLU A 58 -9.19 -6.54 0.34
N LEU A 59 -8.34 -5.71 0.96
CA LEU A 59 -8.32 -4.28 0.70
C LEU A 59 -7.81 -3.96 -0.72
N LEU A 60 -6.74 -4.62 -1.15
CA LEU A 60 -6.19 -4.42 -2.50
C LEU A 60 -7.20 -4.83 -3.57
N GLU A 61 -7.90 -5.96 -3.37
CA GLU A 61 -8.98 -6.40 -4.26
C GLU A 61 -10.14 -5.40 -4.27
N GLY A 62 -10.57 -4.91 -3.10
CA GLY A 62 -11.66 -3.94 -2.98
C GLY A 62 -11.37 -2.57 -3.62
N GLU A 63 -10.10 -2.19 -3.73
CA GLU A 63 -9.63 -0.96 -4.38
C GLU A 63 -9.19 -1.20 -5.84
N ASP A 64 -9.41 -2.40 -6.40
CA ASP A 64 -9.00 -2.81 -7.77
C ASP A 64 -7.50 -2.62 -8.04
N ILE A 65 -6.66 -2.91 -7.04
CA ILE A 65 -5.21 -2.78 -7.11
C ILE A 65 -4.58 -4.15 -7.33
N THR A 66 -3.89 -4.31 -8.47
CA THR A 66 -3.08 -5.51 -8.73
C THR A 66 -1.74 -5.40 -7.99
N ARG A 67 -1.44 -6.36 -7.11
CA ARG A 67 -0.13 -6.52 -6.51
C ARG A 67 0.74 -7.44 -7.35
N MET A 68 2.00 -7.08 -7.56
CA MET A 68 3.02 -7.96 -8.09
C MET A 68 3.51 -8.90 -6.97
N ASP A 69 3.46 -10.19 -7.23
CA ASP A 69 3.94 -11.21 -6.29
C ASP A 69 5.47 -11.23 -6.12
#